data_AF-A0A7X7MCH6-F1
#
_entry.id   AF-A0A7X7MCH6-F1
#
_cell.length_a   1.000
_cell.length_b   1.000
_cell.length_c   1.000
_cell.angle_alpha   90.00
_cell.angle_beta   90.00
_cell.angle_gamma   90.00
#
_symmetry.space_group_name_H-M   'P 1'
#
loop_
_entity.id
_entity.type
_entity.pdbx_description
1 polymer ?
#
loop_
_entity_poly.entity_id
_entity_poly.type
_entity_poly.pdbx_seq_one_letter_code
_entity_poly.pdbx_strand_id
1 'polypeptide(L)'
;MNTKQKAKNRFVTRREAALRQVAGIGPFIEGTLVKVPRKDCRHVAHRLTFKVDGKTKTVYVPLDRVEEVERWTKEYKRLKRLIKAVTRSSLGELRNHVRSRRAAARAGAVAAPGR
;
A
#
# COMPACT_ATOMS: atom_id res chain seq x y z
N MET A 1 -10.98 -11.20 30.60
CA MET A 1 -10.85 -10.02 29.72
C MET A 1 -11.94 -10.08 28.66
N ASN A 2 -12.83 -9.09 28.64
CA ASN A 2 -14.15 -9.20 28.02
C ASN A 2 -14.12 -8.86 26.51
N THR A 3 -13.85 -9.85 25.65
CA THR A 3 -13.95 -9.73 24.18
C THR A 3 -15.41 -9.82 23.73
N LYS A 4 -16.19 -8.76 23.97
CA LYS A 4 -17.53 -8.64 23.40
C LYS A 4 -17.45 -8.57 21.87
N GLN A 5 -17.91 -9.64 21.23
CA GLN A 5 -18.37 -9.73 19.84
C GLN A 5 -17.44 -9.16 18.77
N LYS A 6 -16.44 -9.95 18.35
CA LYS A 6 -15.90 -9.78 16.99
C LYS A 6 -16.90 -10.35 15.99
N ALA A 7 -17.91 -9.55 15.62
CA ALA A 7 -18.53 -9.73 14.30
C ALA A 7 -17.37 -9.82 13.30
N LYS A 8 -17.30 -10.88 12.47
CA LYS A 8 -16.24 -11.14 11.49
C LYS A 8 -15.90 -9.85 10.74
N ASN A 9 -14.91 -9.11 11.24
CA ASN A 9 -14.72 -7.73 10.84
C ASN A 9 -14.03 -7.77 9.49
N ARG A 10 -14.79 -7.59 8.40
CA ARG A 10 -14.29 -7.60 7.01
C ARG A 10 -13.02 -6.77 6.82
N PHE A 11 -12.84 -5.72 7.62
CA PHE A 11 -11.65 -4.87 7.61
C PHE A 11 -10.41 -5.61 8.13
N VAL A 12 -10.55 -6.39 9.21
CA VAL A 12 -9.48 -7.23 9.76
C VAL A 12 -9.09 -8.32 8.78
N THR A 13 -10.07 -9.04 8.22
CA THR A 13 -9.81 -10.11 7.23
C THR A 13 -9.10 -9.57 5.99
N ARG A 14 -9.53 -8.42 5.46
CA ARG A 14 -8.86 -7.78 4.30
C ARG A 14 -7.46 -7.29 4.65
N ARG A 15 -7.25 -6.76 5.86
CA ARG A 15 -5.93 -6.36 6.34
C ARG A 15 -4.98 -7.54 6.41
N GLU A 16 -5.41 -8.64 7.04
CA GLU A 16 -4.60 -9.85 7.17
C GLU A 16 -4.27 -10.47 5.82
N ALA A 17 -5.23 -10.54 4.90
CA ALA A 17 -4.99 -11.01 3.54
C ALA A 17 -3.96 -10.14 2.79
N ALA A 18 -4.03 -8.81 2.94
CA ALA A 18 -3.05 -7.91 2.35
C ALA A 18 -1.66 -8.06 3.00
N LEU A 19 -1.58 -8.24 4.32
CA LEU A 19 -0.32 -8.48 5.03
C LEU A 19 0.34 -9.80 4.61
N ARG A 20 -0.44 -10.86 4.40
CA ARG A 20 0.08 -12.13 3.85
C ARG A 20 0.69 -11.93 2.47
N GLN A 21 0.07 -11.11 1.62
CA GLN A 21 0.64 -10.77 0.32
C GLN A 21 1.91 -9.93 0.43
N VAL A 22 2.01 -9.03 1.41
CA VAL A 22 3.24 -8.26 1.69
C VAL A 22 4.38 -9.19 2.09
N ALA A 23 4.11 -10.22 2.90
CA ALA A 23 5.11 -11.20 3.30
C ALA A 23 5.69 -12.01 2.12
N GLY A 24 4.95 -12.10 1.00
CA GLY A 24 5.41 -12.75 -0.23
C GLY A 24 6.06 -11.81 -1.25
N ILE A 25 6.34 -10.55 -0.91
CA ILE A 25 7.01 -9.61 -1.81
C ILE A 25 8.51 -9.96 -1.88
N GLY A 26 9.00 -10.19 -3.10
CA GLY A 26 10.42 -10.40 -3.38
C GLY A 26 11.22 -9.09 -3.42
N PRO A 27 12.48 -9.12 -3.91
CA PRO A 27 13.29 -7.93 -4.07
C PRO A 27 12.58 -6.86 -4.90
N PHE A 28 12.63 -5.62 -4.42
CA PHE A 28 11.98 -4.48 -5.06
C PHE A 28 12.90 -3.27 -5.06
N ILE A 29 12.66 -2.36 -5.99
CA ILE A 29 13.37 -1.09 -6.06
C ILE A 29 12.39 0.03 -6.31
N GLU A 30 12.51 1.09 -5.53
CA GLU A 30 11.71 2.30 -5.75
C GLU A 30 12.18 3.01 -7.02
N GLY A 31 11.21 3.42 -7.84
CA GLY A 31 11.46 4.22 -9.02
C GLY A 31 10.72 3.74 -10.26
N THR A 32 11.12 4.31 -11.39
CA THR A 32 10.63 3.95 -12.72
C THR A 32 11.81 3.74 -13.65
N LEU A 33 11.81 2.58 -14.31
CA LEU A 33 12.74 2.27 -15.39
C LEU A 33 12.29 3.00 -16.66
N VAL A 34 13.18 3.81 -17.22
CA VAL A 34 12.95 4.63 -18.40
C VAL A 34 13.91 4.19 -19.50
N LYS A 35 13.36 4.03 -20.71
CA LYS A 35 14.13 3.79 -21.93
C LYS A 35 14.45 5.14 -22.57
N VAL A 36 15.72 5.40 -22.82
CA VAL A 36 16.20 6.64 -23.43
C VAL A 36 16.86 6.29 -24.77
N PRO A 37 16.21 6.57 -25.91
CA PRO A 37 16.83 6.37 -27.21
C PRO A 37 17.99 7.37 -27.37
N ARG A 38 19.12 6.94 -27.92
CA ARG A 38 20.17 7.87 -28.37
C ARG A 38 19.85 8.38 -29.77
N LYS A 39 20.10 9.67 -29.99
CA LYS A 39 19.90 10.33 -31.29
C LYS A 39 20.90 9.83 -32.33
N ASP A 40 22.12 9.51 -31.88
CA ASP A 40 23.28 9.29 -32.76
C ASP A 40 23.62 7.80 -32.97
N CYS A 41 22.88 6.89 -32.32
CA CYS A 41 23.07 5.44 -32.49
C CYS A 41 21.78 4.67 -32.15
N ARG A 42 21.60 3.49 -32.77
CA ARG A 42 20.46 2.58 -32.50
C ARG A 42 20.42 2.01 -31.06
N HIS A 43 21.39 2.30 -30.22
CA HIS A 43 21.42 1.83 -28.83
C HIS A 43 20.41 2.57 -27.94
N VAL A 44 19.65 1.79 -27.18
CA VAL A 44 18.72 2.30 -26.15
C VAL A 44 19.42 2.24 -24.80
N ALA A 45 19.54 3.38 -24.12
CA ALA A 45 20.03 3.43 -22.76
C ALA A 45 18.87 3.20 -21.77
N HIS A 46 19.11 2.45 -20.71
CA HIS A 46 18.15 2.25 -19.63
C HIS A 46 18.56 3.04 -18.41
N ARG A 47 17.59 3.71 -17.79
CA ARG A 47 17.81 4.54 -16.59
C ARG A 47 16.73 4.29 -15.56
N LEU A 48 17.12 4.08 -14.31
CA LEU A 48 16.20 4.04 -13.18
C LEU A 48 16.10 5.43 -12.57
N THR A 49 14.90 5.98 -12.52
CA THR A 49 14.62 7.30 -11.94
C THR A 49 13.84 7.14 -10.64
N PHE A 50 14.25 7.85 -9.59
CA PHE A 50 13.60 7.79 -8.27
C PHE A 50 13.74 9.11 -7.51
N LYS A 51 12.99 9.26 -6.42
CA LYS A 51 13.01 10.45 -5.58
C LYS A 51 13.88 10.23 -4.35
N VAL A 52 14.71 11.21 -4.02
CA VAL A 52 15.47 11.28 -2.77
C VAL A 52 15.35 12.71 -2.27
N ASP A 53 14.80 12.89 -1.07
CA ASP A 53 14.59 14.21 -0.44
C ASP A 53 13.90 15.22 -1.37
N GLY A 54 12.84 14.77 -2.05
CA GLY A 54 12.08 15.57 -3.03
C GLY A 54 12.76 15.76 -4.40
N LYS A 55 14.07 15.51 -4.51
CA LYS A 55 14.85 15.64 -5.75
C LYS A 55 14.78 14.36 -6.58
N THR A 56 14.77 14.48 -7.90
CA THR A 56 14.84 13.33 -8.81
C THR A 56 16.29 12.92 -9.01
N LYS A 57 16.63 11.68 -8.66
CA LYS A 57 17.91 11.06 -8.97
C LYS A 57 17.72 9.99 -10.04
N THR A 58 18.78 9.77 -10.82
CA THR A 58 18.78 8.82 -11.93
C THR A 58 20.04 7.97 -11.89
N VAL A 59 19.89 6.67 -12.04
CA VAL A 59 21.00 5.71 -12.11
C VAL A 59 20.94 4.98 -13.44
N TYR A 60 22.10 4.78 -14.07
CA TYR A 60 22.21 3.99 -15.30
C TYR A 60 21.99 2.51 -14.99
N VAL A 61 21.23 1.83 -15.84
CA VAL A 61 20.96 0.41 -15.71
C VAL A 61 21.70 -0.34 -16.84
N PRO A 62 22.66 -1.22 -16.50
CA PRO A 62 23.29 -2.11 -17.46
C PRO A 62 22.28 -3.00 -18.19
N LEU A 63 22.54 -3.31 -19.46
CA LEU A 63 21.61 -4.05 -20.32
C LEU A 63 21.26 -5.44 -19.79
N ASP A 64 22.24 -6.14 -19.21
CA ASP A 64 22.10 -7.47 -18.59
C ASP A 64 21.21 -7.46 -17.33
N ARG A 65 21.03 -6.29 -16.70
CA ARG A 65 20.22 -6.13 -15.48
C ARG A 65 18.84 -5.53 -15.74
N VAL A 66 18.54 -5.10 -16.97
CA VAL A 66 17.29 -4.39 -17.30
C VAL A 66 16.05 -5.16 -16.88
N GLU A 67 15.98 -6.45 -17.23
CA GLU A 67 14.82 -7.28 -16.92
C GLU A 67 14.65 -7.50 -15.42
N GLU A 68 15.75 -7.66 -14.70
CA GLU A 68 15.75 -7.80 -13.24
C GLU A 68 15.24 -6.53 -12.56
N VAL A 69 15.79 -5.37 -12.95
CA VAL A 69 15.34 -4.07 -12.44
C VAL A 69 13.88 -3.81 -12.82
N GLU A 70 13.44 -4.22 -14.01
CA GLU A 70 12.03 -4.12 -14.39
C GLU A 70 11.14 -4.95 -13.45
N ARG A 71 11.52 -6.20 -13.13
CA ARG A 71 10.81 -7.02 -12.15
C ARG A 71 10.75 -6.33 -10.77
N TRP A 72 11.87 -5.78 -10.30
CA TRP A 72 11.92 -5.08 -9.01
C TRP A 72 11.04 -3.83 -8.97
N THR A 73 10.97 -3.05 -10.06
CA THR A 73 10.08 -1.88 -10.12
C THR A 73 8.60 -2.27 -10.15
N LYS A 74 8.27 -3.39 -10.81
CA LYS A 74 6.91 -3.96 -10.78
C LYS A 74 6.56 -4.41 -9.37
N GLU A 75 7.47 -5.05 -8.66
CA GLU A 75 7.22 -5.47 -7.28
C GLU A 75 7.09 -4.29 -6.31
N TYR A 76 7.87 -3.23 -6.47
CA TYR A 76 7.66 -2.01 -5.69
C TYR A 76 6.26 -1.42 -5.91
N LYS A 77 5.77 -1.40 -7.15
CA LYS A 77 4.41 -0.95 -7.46
C LYS A 77 3.35 -1.84 -6.79
N ARG A 78 3.56 -3.15 -6.76
CA ARG A 78 2.68 -4.11 -6.09
C ARG A 78 2.67 -3.87 -4.58
N LEU A 79 3.85 -3.80 -3.95
CA LEU A 79 4.01 -3.47 -2.54
C LEU A 79 3.29 -2.17 -2.17
N LYS A 80 3.48 -1.11 -2.96
CA LYS A 80 2.82 0.19 -2.74
C LYS A 80 1.30 0.11 -2.75
N ARG A 81 0.72 -0.75 -3.61
CA ARG A 81 -0.74 -1.01 -3.64
C ARG A 81 -1.18 -1.77 -2.40
N LEU A 82 -0.42 -2.77 -1.96
CA LEU A 82 -0.73 -3.54 -0.75
C LEU A 82 -0.67 -2.69 0.51
N ILE A 83 0.36 -1.83 0.66
CA ILE A 83 0.45 -0.86 1.76
C ILE A 83 -0.82 0.00 1.81
N LYS A 84 -1.24 0.57 0.66
CA LYS A 84 -2.49 1.36 0.58
C LYS A 84 -3.73 0.54 0.98
N ALA A 85 -3.79 -0.74 0.63
CA ALA A 85 -4.89 -1.63 0.98
C ALA A 85 -4.93 -1.92 2.50
N VAL A 86 -3.77 -2.15 3.12
CA VAL A 86 -3.61 -2.30 4.58
C VAL A 86 -4.05 -1.04 5.30
N THR A 87 -3.57 0.13 4.87
CA THR A 87 -3.97 1.43 5.46
C THR A 87 -5.47 1.65 5.35
N ARG A 88 -6.05 1.44 4.16
CA ARG A 88 -7.49 1.60 3.93
C ARG A 88 -8.32 0.70 4.84
N SER A 89 -7.91 -0.56 4.98
CA SER A 89 -8.62 -1.53 5.83
C SER A 89 -8.55 -1.14 7.30
N SER A 90 -7.37 -0.73 7.78
CA SER A 90 -7.16 -0.30 9.17
C SER A 90 -7.95 0.97 9.50
N LEU A 91 -7.97 1.95 8.60
CA LEU A 91 -8.79 3.15 8.76
C LEU A 91 -10.29 2.83 8.72
N GLY A 92 -10.71 1.89 7.88
CA GLY A 92 -12.09 1.41 7.81
C GLY A 92 -12.56 0.76 9.12
N GLU A 93 -11.70 -0.07 9.72
CA GLU A 93 -11.93 -0.67 11.04
C GLU A 93 -12.13 0.41 12.11
N LEU A 94 -11.20 1.36 12.22
CA LEU A 94 -11.27 2.45 13.20
C LEU A 94 -12.54 3.29 13.04
N ARG A 95 -12.85 3.69 11.80
CA ARG A 95 -14.06 4.49 11.50
C ARG A 95 -15.34 3.73 11.85
N ASN A 96 -15.38 2.43 11.57
CA ASN A 96 -16.51 1.58 11.91
C ASN A 96 -16.70 1.50 13.43
N HIS A 97 -15.62 1.28 14.17
CA HIS A 97 -15.64 1.24 15.63
C HIS A 97 -16.20 2.54 16.23
N VAL A 98 -15.71 3.70 15.78
CA VAL A 98 -16.21 5.01 16.24
C VAL A 98 -17.69 5.20 15.91
N ARG A 99 -18.13 4.81 14.70
CA ARG A 99 -19.54 4.90 14.30
C ARG A 99 -20.45 4.01 15.15
N SER A 100 -20.06 2.76 15.37
CA SER A 100 -20.80 1.83 16.24
C SER A 100 -20.92 2.38 17.68
N ARG A 101 -19.82 2.92 18.23
CA ARG A 101 -19.84 3.53 19.57
C ARG A 101 -20.75 4.75 19.64
N ARG A 102 -20.73 5.63 18.64
CA ARG A 102 -21.63 6.80 18.56
C ARG A 102 -23.10 6.39 18.42
N ALA A 103 -23.40 5.37 17.62
CA ALA A 103 -24.76 4.86 17.46
C ALA A 103 -25.28 4.28 18.78
N ALA A 104 -24.47 3.49 19.49
CA ALA A 104 -24.83 2.95 20.80
C ALA A 104 -25.07 4.07 21.84
N ALA A 105 -24.23 5.11 21.87
CA ALA A 105 -24.42 6.26 22.76
C ALA A 105 -25.72 7.01 22.47
N ARG A 106 -26.08 7.19 21.19
CA ARG A 106 -27.35 7.81 20.79
C ARG A 106 -28.55 6.94 21.19
N ALA A 107 -28.50 5.63 20.95
CA ALA A 107 -29.58 4.73 21.35
C ALA A 107 -29.78 4.72 22.88
N GLY A 108 -28.69 4.76 23.66
CA GLY A 108 -28.76 4.87 25.11
C GLY A 108 -29.32 6.22 25.60
N ALA A 109 -29.00 7.32 24.91
CA ALA A 109 -29.56 8.65 25.22
C ALA A 109 -31.06 8.76 24.88
N VAL A 110 -31.54 8.06 23.85
CA VAL A 110 -32.97 7.99 23.49
C VAL A 110 -33.75 7.08 24.45
N ALA A 111 -33.09 6.08 25.04
CA ALA A 111 -33.71 5.13 25.97
C ALA A 111 -33.77 5.61 27.43
N ALA A 112 -33.26 6.80 27.75
CA ALA A 112 -33.40 7.41 29.06
C ALA A 112 -34.60 8.39 29.04
N PRO A 113 -35.81 7.98 29.51
CA PRO A 113 -36.91 8.92 29.68
C PRO A 113 -36.57 9.89 30.81
N GLY A 114 -36.93 11.16 30.62
CA GLY A 114 -36.79 12.20 31.63
C GLY A 114 -37.49 11.83 32.94
N ARG A 115 -36.84 12.18 34.06
CA ARG A 115 -37.49 12.35 35.35
C ARG A 115 -38.34 13.62 35.34
#